data_AF-A0A1H0WGA0-F1
#
_entry.id   AF-A0A1H0WGA0-F1
#
_cell.length_a   1.000
_cell.length_b   1.000
_cell.length_c   1.000
_cell.angle_alpha   90.00
_cell.angle_beta   90.00
_cell.angle_gamma   90.00
#
_symmetry.space_group_name_H-M   'P 1'
#
loop_
_entity.id
_entity.type
_entity.pdbx_description
1 polymer ?
#
loop_
_entity_poly.entity_id
_entity_poly.type
_entity_poly.pdbx_seq_one_letter_code
_entity_poly.pdbx_strand_id
1 'polypeptide(L)'
;MTYTPVPPQQRNGKFSGLAVASLVLGIIGTCGSIVPILNNLTAVAAFVGVVLGVIALFGTRKVMAGIGTGLGVLGIVVTVVVQVALVQGIDNAVKEAGAANSEPAVTSRSNNNSGSSSDSGSSESPKKLGFGEKHTWRGGETISVSRPSPYTESNQFLQPEAGKRYVQFDVHVVNNGDDEYNVASVSITAQHAGKVAQQNYTAGDQLPNTELPPGGDVTYTMVFEISEEPGELQVSVQPNAFAANTVYFAGEV
;
A
#
# COMPACT_ATOMS: atom_id res chain seq x y z
N MET A 1 56.93 16.91 34.23
CA MET A 1 55.81 15.99 34.55
C MET A 1 54.74 16.22 33.50
N THR A 2 54.47 15.20 32.70
CA THR A 2 53.60 15.21 31.52
C THR A 2 52.13 15.15 31.95
N TYR A 3 51.29 16.06 31.48
CA TYR A 3 49.84 15.99 31.68
C TYR A 3 49.19 15.33 30.46
N THR A 4 48.71 14.09 30.60
CA THR A 4 47.84 13.46 29.60
C THR A 4 46.39 13.56 30.07
N PRO A 5 45.46 14.08 29.24
CA PRO A 5 44.06 14.16 29.61
C PRO A 5 43.42 12.76 29.62
N VAL A 6 42.68 12.46 30.68
CA VAL A 6 41.87 11.24 30.79
C VAL A 6 40.59 11.41 29.96
N PRO A 7 40.22 10.48 29.07
CA PRO A 7 38.97 10.58 28.31
C PRO A 7 37.76 10.44 29.25
N PRO A 8 36.65 11.17 28.99
CA PRO A 8 35.46 11.09 29.83
C PRO A 8 34.86 9.68 29.78
N GLN A 9 34.76 9.03 30.94
CA GLN A 9 34.06 7.75 31.08
C GLN A 9 32.58 7.93 30.71
N GLN A 10 32.15 7.34 29.59
CA GLN A 10 30.72 7.17 29.29
C GLN A 10 30.09 6.28 30.36
N ARG A 11 29.24 6.90 31.20
CA ARG A 11 28.38 6.17 32.15
C ARG A 11 27.35 5.37 31.38
N ASN A 12 27.64 4.09 31.17
CA ASN A 12 26.67 3.09 30.71
C ASN A 12 25.54 2.97 31.74
N GLY A 13 24.48 3.74 31.56
CA GLY A 13 23.27 3.66 32.36
C GLY A 13 22.60 2.31 32.09
N LYS A 14 22.47 1.50 33.15
CA LYS A 14 22.02 0.09 33.16
C LYS A 14 20.62 -0.20 32.57
N PHE A 15 19.97 0.79 31.95
CA PHE A 15 18.61 0.69 31.41
C PHE A 15 18.44 1.28 30.00
N SER A 16 19.53 1.72 29.34
CA SER A 16 19.46 2.29 27.99
C SER A 16 18.94 1.28 26.97
N GLY A 17 19.31 0.00 27.09
CA GLY A 17 18.85 -1.05 26.17
C GLY A 17 17.34 -1.32 26.30
N LEU A 18 16.80 -1.32 27.52
CA LEU A 18 15.39 -1.60 27.75
C LEU A 18 14.50 -0.46 27.27
N ALA A 19 14.93 0.79 27.46
CA ALA A 19 14.23 1.98 26.97
C ALA A 19 14.19 2.03 25.43
N VAL A 20 15.28 1.64 24.77
CA VAL A 20 15.32 1.53 23.30
C VAL A 20 14.44 0.37 22.83
N ALA A 21 14.48 -0.78 23.49
CA ALA A 21 13.63 -1.91 23.15
C ALA A 21 12.13 -1.59 23.29
N SER A 22 11.70 -0.91 24.37
CA SER A 22 10.31 -0.48 24.54
C SER A 22 9.88 0.54 23.49
N LEU A 23 10.77 1.46 23.10
CA LEU A 23 10.49 2.43 22.05
C LEU A 23 10.31 1.73 20.70
N VAL A 24 11.21 0.81 20.36
CA VAL A 24 11.16 0.05 19.11
C VAL A 24 9.93 -0.85 19.07
N LEU A 25 9.61 -1.59 20.14
CA LEU A 25 8.37 -2.38 20.20
C LEU A 25 7.12 -1.51 20.16
N GLY A 26 7.12 -0.34 20.80
CA GLY A 26 6.01 0.61 20.75
C GLY A 26 5.77 1.15 19.34
N ILE A 27 6.85 1.49 18.62
CA ILE A 27 6.80 1.93 17.23
C ILE A 27 6.30 0.78 16.33
N ILE A 28 6.85 -0.43 16.47
CA ILE A 28 6.42 -1.60 15.70
C ILE A 28 4.94 -1.93 15.99
N GLY A 29 4.50 -1.84 17.24
CA GLY A 29 3.10 -2.03 17.61
C GLY A 29 2.18 -0.96 17.03
N THR A 30 2.64 0.29 16.97
CA THR A 30 1.89 1.42 16.37
C THR A 30 1.81 1.27 14.85
N CYS A 31 2.93 0.97 14.19
CA CYS A 31 2.98 0.76 12.74
C CYS A 31 2.24 -0.52 12.32
N GLY A 32 2.27 -1.57 13.14
CA GLY A 32 1.50 -2.79 12.94
C GLY A 32 -0.01 -2.64 13.16
N SER A 33 -0.45 -1.53 13.77
CA SER A 33 -1.87 -1.25 14.05
C SER A 33 -2.69 -0.89 12.81
N ILE A 34 -2.07 -0.74 11.64
CA ILE A 34 -2.73 -0.44 10.36
C ILE A 34 -3.28 -1.70 9.66
N VAL A 35 -3.02 -2.90 10.21
CA VAL A 35 -3.57 -4.17 9.71
C VAL A 35 -4.49 -4.81 10.76
N PRO A 36 -5.83 -4.68 10.65
CA PRO A 36 -6.80 -5.27 11.58
C PRO A 36 -6.83 -6.82 11.65
N ILE A 37 -6.04 -7.53 10.83
CA ILE A 37 -6.15 -8.99 10.64
C ILE A 37 -5.19 -9.81 11.53
N LEU A 38 -4.18 -9.22 12.19
CA LEU A 38 -3.19 -9.94 13.02
C LEU A 38 -3.55 -9.97 14.53
N ASN A 39 -4.81 -10.26 14.83
CA ASN A 39 -5.52 -10.14 16.10
C ASN A 39 -5.03 -10.99 17.32
N ASN A 40 -3.79 -11.48 17.39
CA ASN A 40 -3.35 -12.17 18.63
C ASN A 40 -1.87 -11.97 18.97
N LEU A 41 -0.99 -11.82 17.98
CA LEU A 41 0.45 -11.62 18.24
C LEU A 41 0.77 -10.16 18.57
N THR A 42 0.07 -9.22 17.92
CA THR A 42 0.23 -7.77 18.16
C THR A 42 -0.37 -7.34 19.49
N ALA A 43 -1.44 -7.99 19.95
CA ALA A 43 -2.04 -7.76 21.27
C ALA A 43 -1.08 -8.16 22.41
N VAL A 44 -0.41 -9.31 22.29
CA VAL A 44 0.61 -9.75 23.27
C VAL A 44 1.83 -8.82 23.25
N ALA A 45 2.30 -8.44 22.06
CA ALA A 45 3.43 -7.52 21.93
C ALA A 45 3.11 -6.11 22.48
N ALA A 46 1.90 -5.59 22.23
CA ALA A 46 1.43 -4.32 22.76
C ALA A 46 1.28 -4.35 24.28
N PHE A 47 0.73 -5.44 24.83
CA PHE A 47 0.63 -5.63 26.28
C PHE A 47 2.01 -5.65 26.94
N VAL A 48 2.97 -6.40 26.38
CA VAL A 48 4.35 -6.44 26.88
C VAL A 48 5.02 -5.06 26.76
N GLY A 49 4.80 -4.33 25.66
CA GLY A 49 5.31 -2.98 25.45
C GLY A 49 4.78 -1.98 26.48
N VAL A 50 3.48 -2.05 26.81
CA VAL A 50 2.85 -1.21 27.84
C VAL A 50 3.42 -1.54 29.23
N VAL A 51 3.54 -2.81 29.59
CA VAL A 51 4.09 -3.22 30.90
C VAL A 51 5.54 -2.76 31.05
N LEU A 52 6.38 -2.92 30.03
CA LEU A 52 7.77 -2.44 30.04
C LEU A 52 7.86 -0.91 30.09
N GLY A 53 6.96 -0.20 29.39
CA GLY A 53 6.86 1.26 29.45
C GLY A 53 6.50 1.79 30.85
N VAL A 54 5.56 1.11 31.53
CA VAL A 54 5.17 1.45 32.92
C VAL A 54 6.33 1.24 33.90
N ILE A 55 7.12 0.17 33.74
CA ILE A 55 8.31 -0.07 34.58
C ILE A 55 9.40 0.98 34.29
N ALA A 56 9.55 1.42 33.05
CA ALA A 56 10.52 2.44 32.65
C ALA A 56 10.22 3.85 33.22
N LEU A 57 8.97 4.14 33.61
CA LEU A 57 8.58 5.41 34.26
C LEU A 57 9.24 5.61 35.63
N PHE A 58 9.67 4.54 36.30
CA PHE A 58 10.42 4.64 37.56
C PHE A 58 11.93 4.91 37.37
N GLY A 59 12.41 5.02 36.13
CA GLY A 59 13.81 5.30 35.78
C GLY A 59 14.20 6.79 35.75
N THR A 60 15.49 7.06 35.51
CA THR A 60 16.10 8.41 35.61
C THR A 60 15.72 9.39 34.49
N ARG A 61 15.00 8.96 33.44
CA ARG A 61 14.60 9.79 32.29
C ARG A 61 13.07 9.94 32.17
N LYS A 62 12.44 10.37 33.27
CA LYS A 62 10.98 10.51 33.42
C LYS A 62 10.29 11.32 32.31
N VAL A 63 10.94 12.35 31.79
CA VAL A 63 10.38 13.22 30.73
C VAL A 63 10.25 12.48 29.39
N MET A 64 11.27 11.70 29.00
CA MET A 64 11.26 10.95 27.75
C MET A 64 10.28 9.76 27.81
N ALA A 65 10.17 9.12 28.98
CA ALA A 65 9.17 8.08 29.23
C ALA A 65 7.74 8.64 29.22
N GLY A 66 7.51 9.83 29.79
CA GLY A 66 6.19 10.48 29.78
C GLY A 66 5.71 10.85 28.38
N ILE A 67 6.60 11.38 27.52
CA ILE A 67 6.26 11.71 26.13
C ILE A 67 5.90 10.46 25.33
N GLY A 68 6.70 9.39 25.46
CA GLY A 68 6.43 8.12 24.78
C GLY A 68 5.12 7.46 25.24
N THR A 69 4.82 7.52 26.54
CA THR A 69 3.56 6.98 27.09
C THR A 69 2.36 7.82 26.66
N GLY A 70 2.48 9.15 26.66
CA GLY A 70 1.42 10.07 26.21
C GLY A 70 1.06 9.89 24.74
N LEU A 71 2.07 9.80 23.87
CA LEU A 71 1.88 9.52 22.44
C LEU A 71 1.30 8.11 22.20
N GLY A 72 1.74 7.12 22.98
CA GLY A 72 1.19 5.76 22.92
C GLY A 72 -0.29 5.70 23.30
N VAL A 73 -0.68 6.37 24.39
CA VAL A 73 -2.09 6.44 24.82
C VAL A 73 -2.94 7.17 23.78
N LEU A 74 -2.45 8.29 23.23
CA LEU A 74 -3.16 9.00 22.17
C LEU A 74 -3.33 8.13 20.91
N GLY A 75 -2.29 7.39 20.52
CA GLY A 75 -2.34 6.42 19.43
C GLY A 75 -3.39 5.33 19.66
N ILE A 76 -3.45 4.76 20.86
CA ILE A 76 -4.47 3.77 21.23
C ILE A 76 -5.88 4.36 21.12
N VAL A 77 -6.11 5.58 21.61
CA VAL A 77 -7.42 6.24 21.51
C VAL A 77 -7.84 6.44 20.06
N VAL A 78 -6.92 6.93 19.21
CA VAL A 78 -7.18 7.12 17.77
C VAL A 78 -7.47 5.78 17.10
N THR A 79 -6.70 4.73 17.38
CA THR A 79 -6.93 3.39 16.85
C THR A 79 -8.29 2.83 17.26
N VAL A 80 -8.68 2.98 18.53
CA VAL A 80 -9.99 2.52 19.03
C VAL A 80 -11.13 3.27 18.33
N VAL A 81 -11.01 4.58 18.12
CA VAL A 81 -12.02 5.38 17.39
C VAL A 81 -12.15 4.93 15.94
N VAL A 82 -11.03 4.68 15.26
CA VAL A 82 -11.03 4.18 13.87
C VAL A 82 -11.62 2.78 13.78
N GLN A 83 -11.32 1.88 14.72
CA GLN A 83 -11.92 0.53 14.76
C GLN A 83 -13.43 0.58 15.03
N VAL A 84 -13.89 1.43 15.95
CA VAL A 84 -15.32 1.62 16.23
C VAL A 84 -16.05 2.17 15.01
N ALA A 85 -15.47 3.15 14.31
CA ALA A 85 -16.05 3.69 13.08
C ALA A 85 -16.14 2.64 11.95
N LEU A 86 -15.12 1.78 11.82
CA LEU A 86 -15.13 0.68 10.84
C LEU A 86 -16.19 -0.39 11.17
N VAL A 87 -16.32 -0.80 12.44
CA VAL A 87 -17.32 -1.80 12.85
C VAL A 87 -18.74 -1.27 12.69
N GLN A 88 -18.99 0.01 13.02
CA GLN A 88 -20.29 0.64 12.78
C GLN A 88 -20.62 0.75 11.27
N GLY A 89 -19.62 0.97 10.42
CA GLY A 89 -19.79 0.93 8.96
C GLY A 89 -20.20 -0.47 8.45
N ILE A 90 -19.62 -1.53 9.02
CA ILE A 90 -19.96 -2.92 8.68
C ILE A 90 -21.35 -3.30 9.19
N ASP A 91 -21.72 -2.92 10.43
CA ASP A 91 -23.04 -3.18 11.00
C ASP A 91 -24.17 -2.48 10.22
N ASN A 92 -23.89 -1.29 9.68
CA ASN A 92 -24.83 -0.57 8.82
C ASN A 92 -24.94 -1.22 7.44
N ALA A 93 -23.83 -1.66 6.84
CA ALA A 93 -23.83 -2.39 5.56
C ALA A 93 -24.56 -3.75 5.65
N VAL A 94 -24.45 -4.46 6.78
CA VAL A 94 -25.16 -5.72 7.01
C VAL A 94 -26.67 -5.49 7.26
N LYS A 95 -27.05 -4.39 7.91
CA LYS A 95 -28.46 -4.01 8.07
C LYS A 95 -29.11 -3.56 6.76
N GLU A 96 -28.35 -2.93 5.86
CA GLU A 96 -28.83 -2.54 4.52
C GLU A 96 -28.87 -3.73 3.53
N ALA A 97 -27.93 -4.68 3.63
CA ALA A 97 -27.92 -5.90 2.84
C ALA A 97 -29.07 -6.88 3.19
N GLY A 98 -29.70 -6.74 4.35
CA GLY A 98 -30.85 -7.55 4.77
C GLY A 98 -32.21 -7.11 4.22
N ALA A 99 -32.30 -5.97 3.50
CA ALA A 99 -33.57 -5.36 3.11
C ALA A 99 -33.83 -5.28 1.59
N ALA A 100 -32.92 -5.77 0.73
CA ALA A 100 -33.05 -5.63 -0.72
C ALA A 100 -33.20 -6.98 -1.43
N ASN A 101 -34.34 -7.65 -1.22
CA ASN A 101 -34.80 -8.71 -2.12
C ASN A 101 -36.14 -8.26 -2.74
N SER A 102 -36.07 -7.54 -3.86
CA SER A 102 -37.11 -7.43 -4.92
C SER A 102 -36.66 -6.42 -5.99
N GLU A 103 -36.08 -6.91 -7.07
CA GLU A 103 -36.13 -6.27 -8.40
C GLU A 103 -37.45 -6.68 -9.11
N PRO A 104 -37.85 -6.15 -10.30
CA PRO A 104 -37.13 -5.26 -11.23
C PRO A 104 -37.97 -4.09 -11.83
N ALA A 105 -37.34 -3.25 -12.68
CA ALA A 105 -37.75 -2.99 -14.09
C ALA A 105 -37.65 -1.52 -14.61
N VAL A 106 -36.60 -1.26 -15.41
CA VAL A 106 -36.49 -0.56 -16.73
C VAL A 106 -36.81 0.94 -16.98
N THR A 107 -35.84 1.61 -17.66
CA THR A 107 -35.97 2.49 -18.87
C THR A 107 -35.62 4.00 -18.78
N SER A 108 -34.41 4.32 -19.24
CA SER A 108 -33.98 5.35 -20.25
C SER A 108 -33.99 6.89 -20.04
N ARG A 109 -32.91 7.46 -20.63
CA ARG A 109 -32.71 8.76 -21.35
C ARG A 109 -32.02 9.96 -20.64
N SER A 110 -30.71 10.05 -20.93
CA SER A 110 -29.94 11.16 -21.57
C SER A 110 -30.14 12.65 -21.18
N ASN A 111 -28.99 13.25 -20.84
CA ASN A 111 -28.39 14.53 -21.30
C ASN A 111 -28.30 15.78 -20.36
N ASN A 112 -27.03 16.09 -20.07
CA ASN A 112 -26.32 17.38 -20.08
C ASN A 112 -26.50 18.46 -18.98
N ASN A 113 -25.36 18.61 -18.26
CA ASN A 113 -24.56 19.82 -18.05
C ASN A 113 -24.94 20.79 -16.93
N SER A 114 -24.10 20.85 -15.89
CA SER A 114 -23.46 22.09 -15.40
C SER A 114 -22.61 21.79 -14.17
N GLY A 115 -21.38 22.31 -14.16
CA GLY A 115 -20.41 22.12 -13.10
C GLY A 115 -20.80 22.77 -11.79
N SER A 116 -20.38 22.14 -10.71
CA SER A 116 -20.02 22.84 -9.48
C SER A 116 -19.04 21.98 -8.71
N SER A 117 -17.83 22.52 -8.56
CA SER A 117 -16.84 22.09 -7.61
C SER A 117 -17.45 21.99 -6.21
N SER A 118 -17.56 20.77 -5.71
CA SER A 118 -17.65 20.50 -4.28
C SER A 118 -16.65 19.40 -3.97
N ASP A 119 -15.52 19.85 -3.42
CA ASP A 119 -14.64 19.03 -2.62
C ASP A 119 -15.49 18.40 -1.52
N SER A 120 -15.67 17.09 -1.64
CA SER A 120 -16.31 16.25 -0.65
C SER A 120 -15.53 14.97 -0.69
N GLY A 121 -14.80 14.73 0.41
CA GLY A 121 -14.08 13.50 0.70
C GLY A 121 -15.01 12.31 0.54
N SER A 122 -15.09 11.85 -0.68
CA SER A 122 -15.82 10.67 -1.09
C SER A 122 -14.84 9.54 -0.87
N SER A 123 -15.22 8.56 -0.05
CA SER A 123 -14.57 7.26 -0.09
C SER A 123 -14.72 6.74 -1.52
N GLU A 124 -13.74 7.04 -2.38
CA GLU A 124 -13.77 6.65 -3.77
C GLU A 124 -13.77 5.13 -3.81
N SER A 125 -14.86 4.56 -4.33
CA SER A 125 -14.92 3.15 -4.68
C SER A 125 -13.73 2.81 -5.58
N PRO A 126 -13.10 1.63 -5.42
CA PRO A 126 -11.94 1.24 -6.21
C PRO A 126 -12.23 1.39 -7.71
N LYS A 127 -11.42 2.20 -8.40
CA LYS A 127 -11.63 2.51 -9.81
C LYS A 127 -11.13 1.35 -10.67
N LYS A 128 -12.07 0.62 -11.28
CA LYS A 128 -11.77 -0.44 -12.26
C LYS A 128 -11.82 0.11 -13.68
N LEU A 129 -10.84 -0.27 -14.49
CA LEU A 129 -10.67 0.09 -15.89
C LEU A 129 -10.39 -1.17 -16.71
N GLY A 130 -10.72 -1.15 -17.99
CA GLY A 130 -10.27 -2.14 -18.95
C GLY A 130 -8.81 -1.90 -19.37
N PHE A 131 -8.13 -2.95 -19.80
CA PHE A 131 -6.79 -2.82 -20.38
C PHE A 131 -6.78 -1.91 -21.62
N GLY A 132 -5.78 -1.01 -21.68
CA GLY A 132 -5.61 0.02 -22.70
C GLY A 132 -6.23 1.37 -22.35
N GLU A 133 -7.09 1.45 -21.32
CA GLU A 133 -7.58 2.72 -20.80
C GLU A 133 -6.49 3.47 -20.02
N LYS A 134 -6.66 4.79 -19.88
CA LYS A 134 -5.72 5.67 -19.16
C LYS A 134 -6.37 6.21 -17.89
N HIS A 135 -5.57 6.39 -16.86
CA HIS A 135 -5.97 7.12 -15.67
C HIS A 135 -4.96 8.20 -15.31
N THR A 136 -5.45 9.37 -14.91
CA THR A 136 -4.63 10.49 -14.44
C THR A 136 -4.90 10.72 -12.96
N TRP A 137 -3.86 10.66 -12.14
CA TRP A 137 -3.91 10.99 -10.71
C TRP A 137 -3.76 12.50 -10.49
N ARG A 138 -4.06 12.94 -9.27
CA ARG A 138 -4.06 14.36 -8.90
C ARG A 138 -2.68 15.03 -9.03
N GLY A 139 -1.58 14.25 -9.00
CA GLY A 139 -0.22 14.74 -9.18
C GLY A 139 0.18 14.97 -10.65
N GLY A 140 -0.70 14.63 -11.61
CA GLY A 140 -0.43 14.76 -13.04
C GLY A 140 0.12 13.48 -13.68
N GLU A 141 0.39 12.44 -12.90
CA GLU A 141 0.82 11.15 -13.43
C GLU A 141 -0.34 10.52 -14.21
N THR A 142 -0.10 10.13 -15.46
CA THR A 142 -1.06 9.38 -16.27
C THR A 142 -0.49 8.04 -16.62
N ILE A 143 -1.16 6.97 -16.21
CA ILE A 143 -0.70 5.60 -16.42
C ILE A 143 -1.77 4.80 -17.16
N SER A 144 -1.32 3.98 -18.11
CA SER A 144 -2.11 2.93 -18.75
C SER A 144 -1.37 1.62 -18.79
N VAL A 145 -2.11 0.53 -18.73
CA VAL A 145 -1.61 -0.83 -18.89
C VAL A 145 -2.17 -1.40 -20.19
N SER A 146 -1.30 -1.88 -21.09
CA SER A 146 -1.72 -2.46 -22.36
C SER A 146 -2.55 -3.73 -22.17
N ARG A 147 -3.18 -4.20 -23.25
CA ARG A 147 -3.76 -5.55 -23.24
C ARG A 147 -2.66 -6.59 -23.00
N PRO A 148 -2.86 -7.56 -22.11
CA PRO A 148 -1.91 -8.63 -21.89
C PRO A 148 -1.71 -9.47 -23.14
N SER A 149 -0.48 -9.94 -23.34
CA SER A 149 -0.12 -10.87 -24.42
C SER A 149 0.79 -11.98 -23.90
N PRO A 150 0.85 -13.15 -24.57
CA PRO A 150 1.73 -14.23 -24.15
C PRO A 150 3.20 -13.81 -24.22
N TYR A 151 3.99 -14.19 -23.22
CA TYR A 151 5.45 -14.08 -23.25
C TYR A 151 6.08 -15.46 -23.39
N THR A 152 6.98 -15.61 -24.36
CA THR A 152 7.71 -16.87 -24.57
C THR A 152 9.14 -16.69 -24.09
N GLU A 153 9.53 -17.45 -23.06
CA GLU A 153 10.91 -17.47 -22.58
C GLU A 153 11.78 -18.32 -23.51
N SER A 154 12.87 -17.73 -24.00
CA SER A 154 13.85 -18.39 -24.86
C SER A 154 14.79 -19.33 -24.07
N ASN A 155 15.01 -19.03 -22.80
CA ASN A 155 15.83 -19.82 -21.91
C ASN A 155 15.04 -20.98 -21.30
N GLN A 156 15.36 -22.21 -21.70
CA GLN A 156 14.70 -23.43 -21.22
C GLN A 156 14.77 -23.64 -19.69
N PHE A 157 15.67 -22.94 -18.98
CA PHE A 157 15.80 -23.04 -17.52
C PHE A 157 14.97 -21.99 -16.76
N LEU A 158 14.42 -21.00 -17.47
CA LEU A 158 13.59 -19.93 -16.91
C LEU A 158 12.11 -20.07 -17.30
N GLN A 159 11.73 -21.27 -17.75
CA GLN A 159 10.34 -21.59 -18.09
C GLN A 159 9.43 -21.47 -16.85
N PRO A 160 8.14 -21.13 -17.05
CA PRO A 160 7.20 -21.06 -15.95
C PRO A 160 7.04 -22.42 -15.27
N GLU A 161 6.60 -22.42 -14.01
CA GLU A 161 6.30 -23.67 -13.30
C GLU A 161 5.19 -24.48 -14.00
N ALA A 162 5.13 -25.79 -13.73
CA ALA A 162 4.12 -26.66 -14.34
C ALA A 162 2.69 -26.15 -14.07
N GLY A 163 1.88 -26.02 -15.13
CA GLY A 163 0.51 -25.49 -15.08
C GLY A 163 0.42 -23.95 -15.03
N LYS A 164 1.54 -23.26 -15.29
CA LYS A 164 1.63 -21.82 -15.39
C LYS A 164 2.19 -21.37 -16.74
N ARG A 165 1.93 -20.12 -17.08
CA ARG A 165 2.41 -19.42 -18.27
C ARG A 165 2.85 -18.01 -17.94
N TYR A 166 3.70 -17.45 -18.77
CA TYR A 166 4.01 -16.02 -18.69
C TYR A 166 3.06 -15.18 -19.54
N VAL A 167 2.68 -14.04 -19.00
CA VAL A 167 2.01 -12.95 -19.71
C VAL A 167 2.82 -11.69 -19.57
N GLN A 168 2.86 -10.88 -20.62
CA GLN A 168 3.46 -9.55 -20.61
C GLN A 168 2.41 -8.47 -20.86
N PHE A 169 2.68 -7.28 -20.36
CA PHE A 169 1.98 -6.06 -20.74
C PHE A 169 2.92 -4.86 -20.62
N ASP A 170 2.64 -3.84 -21.42
CA ASP A 170 3.37 -2.59 -21.41
C ASP A 170 2.67 -1.63 -20.45
N VAL A 171 3.47 -0.95 -19.64
CA VAL A 171 3.03 0.13 -18.78
C VAL A 171 3.52 1.42 -19.40
N HIS A 172 2.59 2.28 -19.82
CA HIS A 172 2.90 3.62 -20.32
C HIS A 172 2.63 4.64 -19.23
N VAL A 173 3.64 5.45 -18.93
CA VAL A 173 3.62 6.47 -17.88
C VAL A 173 3.91 7.82 -18.53
N VAL A 174 3.07 8.81 -18.25
CA VAL A 174 3.25 10.20 -18.68
C VAL A 174 3.24 11.10 -17.45
N ASN A 175 4.22 11.98 -17.34
CA ASN A 175 4.24 13.04 -16.34
C ASN A 175 3.55 14.29 -16.90
N ASN A 176 2.27 14.50 -16.58
CA ASN A 176 1.57 15.76 -16.89
C ASN A 176 1.61 16.76 -15.73
N GLY A 177 2.43 16.51 -14.71
CA GLY A 177 2.67 17.44 -13.61
C GLY A 177 3.68 18.52 -13.97
N ASP A 178 3.93 19.42 -13.02
CA ASP A 178 4.86 20.55 -13.19
C ASP A 178 6.27 20.26 -12.64
N ASP A 179 6.44 19.19 -11.88
CA ASP A 179 7.70 18.75 -11.28
C ASP A 179 8.26 17.51 -12.00
N GLU A 180 9.54 17.22 -11.81
CA GLU A 180 10.16 15.97 -12.27
C GLU A 180 9.57 14.76 -11.52
N TYR A 181 9.35 13.66 -12.25
CA TYR A 181 8.69 12.46 -11.73
C TYR A 181 9.54 11.21 -11.90
N ASN A 182 9.88 10.57 -10.78
CA ASN A 182 10.62 9.33 -10.79
C ASN A 182 9.68 8.12 -10.98
N VAL A 183 9.85 7.40 -12.08
CA VAL A 183 9.02 6.24 -12.45
C VAL A 183 9.20 5.06 -11.50
N ALA A 184 10.31 4.97 -10.77
CA ALA A 184 10.50 3.94 -9.73
C ALA A 184 9.53 4.09 -8.55
N SER A 185 8.81 5.22 -8.45
CA SER A 185 7.74 5.40 -7.46
C SER A 185 6.45 4.63 -7.81
N VAL A 186 6.27 4.24 -9.07
CA VAL A 186 5.09 3.48 -9.50
C VAL A 186 5.07 2.11 -8.83
N SER A 187 3.96 1.78 -8.18
CA SER A 187 3.69 0.46 -7.61
C SER A 187 2.72 -0.31 -8.49
N ILE A 188 3.12 -1.51 -8.91
CA ILE A 188 2.30 -2.41 -9.72
C ILE A 188 2.29 -3.79 -9.09
N THR A 189 1.10 -4.33 -8.89
CA THR A 189 0.88 -5.72 -8.47
C THR A 189 -0.16 -6.36 -9.37
N ALA A 190 -0.15 -7.68 -9.47
CA ALA A 190 -1.13 -8.40 -10.27
C ALA A 190 -1.69 -9.61 -9.54
N GLN A 191 -2.92 -9.95 -9.88
CA GLN A 191 -3.57 -11.19 -9.50
C GLN A 191 -4.28 -11.80 -10.70
N HIS A 192 -4.37 -13.12 -10.72
CA HIS A 192 -5.06 -13.88 -11.75
C HIS A 192 -5.98 -14.92 -11.10
N ALA A 193 -7.25 -14.93 -11.46
CA ALA A 193 -8.28 -15.79 -10.85
C ALA A 193 -8.29 -15.72 -9.31
N GLY A 194 -8.10 -14.51 -8.76
CA GLY A 194 -8.07 -14.26 -7.31
C GLY A 194 -6.80 -14.72 -6.58
N LYS A 195 -5.77 -15.19 -7.30
CA LYS A 195 -4.46 -15.55 -6.73
C LYS A 195 -3.40 -14.54 -7.15
N VAL A 196 -2.45 -14.25 -6.26
CA VAL A 196 -1.33 -13.33 -6.57
C VAL A 196 -0.53 -13.88 -7.75
N ALA A 197 -0.33 -13.04 -8.77
CA ALA A 197 0.55 -13.31 -9.89
C ALA A 197 1.94 -12.77 -9.56
N GLN A 198 2.97 -13.58 -9.76
CA GLN A 198 4.35 -13.20 -9.44
C GLN A 198 4.99 -12.52 -10.64
N GLN A 199 5.66 -11.38 -10.42
CA GLN A 199 6.45 -10.75 -11.46
C GLN A 199 7.71 -11.56 -11.73
N ASN A 200 8.02 -11.81 -13.00
CA ASN A 200 9.31 -12.35 -13.41
C ASN A 200 10.29 -11.20 -13.64
N TYR A 201 11.13 -10.91 -12.65
CA TYR A 201 12.14 -9.83 -12.73
C TYR A 201 13.32 -10.12 -13.67
N THR A 202 13.40 -11.33 -14.23
CA THR A 202 14.43 -11.70 -15.20
C THR A 202 13.97 -11.59 -16.65
N ALA A 203 12.69 -11.27 -16.87
CA ALA A 203 12.05 -11.09 -18.17
C ALA A 203 11.39 -9.71 -18.29
N GLY A 204 11.26 -9.21 -19.52
CA GLY A 204 10.79 -7.85 -19.79
C GLY A 204 11.85 -6.78 -19.50
N ASP A 205 11.41 -5.55 -19.28
CA ASP A 205 12.29 -4.43 -18.94
C ASP A 205 12.63 -4.45 -17.46
N GLN A 206 13.92 -4.26 -17.16
CA GLN A 206 14.38 -4.19 -15.78
C GLN A 206 13.95 -2.86 -15.15
N LEU A 207 13.45 -2.95 -13.90
CA LEU A 207 13.12 -1.86 -12.97
C LEU A 207 13.18 -0.46 -13.60
N PRO A 208 12.03 0.13 -14.01
CA PRO A 208 11.99 1.40 -14.71
C PRO A 208 12.36 2.55 -13.77
N ASN A 209 13.66 2.78 -13.60
CA ASN A 209 14.22 3.85 -12.79
C ASN A 209 14.69 4.98 -13.70
N THR A 210 13.73 5.76 -14.19
CA THR A 210 13.96 6.95 -15.00
C THR A 210 13.23 8.13 -14.38
N GLU A 211 13.84 9.30 -14.50
CA GLU A 211 13.20 10.57 -14.20
C GLU A 211 12.51 11.09 -15.45
N LEU A 212 11.26 11.52 -15.31
CA LEU A 212 10.47 12.15 -16.37
C LEU A 212 10.33 13.65 -16.08
N PRO A 213 10.85 14.54 -16.93
CA PRO A 213 10.52 15.97 -16.82
C PRO A 213 9.02 16.18 -17.10
N PRO A 214 8.47 17.36 -16.75
CA PRO A 214 7.12 17.76 -17.15
C PRO A 214 6.86 17.54 -18.65
N GLY A 215 5.77 16.84 -18.96
CA GLY A 215 5.39 16.43 -20.32
C GLY A 215 6.13 15.21 -20.86
N GLY A 216 7.09 14.65 -20.13
CA GLY A 216 7.84 13.44 -20.52
C GLY A 216 7.03 12.16 -20.33
N ASP A 217 7.39 11.13 -21.10
CA ASP A 217 6.76 9.81 -21.02
C ASP A 217 7.77 8.66 -21.18
N VAL A 218 7.39 7.48 -20.69
CA VAL A 218 8.13 6.23 -20.89
C VAL A 218 7.17 5.06 -20.99
N THR A 219 7.57 4.04 -21.75
CA THR A 219 6.93 2.73 -21.77
C THR A 219 7.94 1.69 -21.30
N TYR A 220 7.50 0.76 -20.46
CA TYR A 220 8.28 -0.41 -20.08
C TYR A 220 7.41 -1.67 -20.01
N THR A 221 8.02 -2.82 -20.32
CA THR A 221 7.35 -4.12 -20.36
C THR A 221 7.51 -4.84 -19.04
N MET A 222 6.41 -5.31 -18.45
CA MET A 222 6.43 -6.20 -17.28
C MET A 222 5.97 -7.60 -17.68
N VAL A 223 6.59 -8.62 -17.08
CA VAL A 223 6.22 -10.02 -17.27
C VAL A 223 5.76 -10.63 -15.94
N PHE A 224 4.63 -11.31 -15.97
CA PHE A 224 4.04 -11.99 -14.81
C PHE A 224 3.79 -13.46 -15.11
N GLU A 225 3.95 -14.29 -14.10
CA GLU A 225 3.58 -15.70 -14.12
C GLU A 225 2.15 -15.88 -13.60
N ILE A 226 1.31 -16.52 -14.41
CA ILE A 226 -0.11 -16.80 -14.12
C ILE A 226 -0.46 -18.26 -14.42
N SER A 227 -1.64 -18.70 -14.04
CA SER A 227 -2.12 -20.04 -14.41
C SER A 227 -2.39 -20.16 -15.92
N GLU A 228 -2.25 -21.37 -16.46
CA GLU A 228 -2.71 -21.70 -17.82
C GLU A 228 -4.24 -21.73 -17.96
N GLU A 229 -4.97 -21.91 -16.85
CA GLU A 229 -6.44 -21.86 -16.87
C GLU A 229 -6.93 -20.44 -17.20
N PRO A 230 -8.03 -20.27 -17.96
CA PRO A 230 -8.59 -18.95 -18.21
C PRO A 230 -9.08 -18.28 -16.92
N GLY A 231 -8.95 -16.95 -16.85
CA GLY A 231 -9.57 -16.17 -15.78
C GLY A 231 -9.26 -14.68 -15.84
N GLU A 232 -9.89 -13.93 -14.94
CA GLU A 232 -9.65 -12.50 -14.82
C GLU A 232 -8.21 -12.25 -14.34
N LEU A 233 -7.44 -11.54 -15.16
CA LEU A 233 -6.22 -10.84 -14.74
C LEU A 233 -6.62 -9.45 -14.25
N GLN A 234 -6.14 -9.09 -13.07
CA GLN A 234 -6.31 -7.75 -12.49
C GLN A 234 -4.94 -7.20 -12.09
N VAL A 235 -4.59 -6.05 -12.65
CA VAL A 235 -3.37 -5.30 -12.38
C VAL A 235 -3.71 -4.07 -11.55
N SER A 236 -3.16 -3.98 -10.35
CA SER A 236 -3.35 -2.84 -9.45
C SER A 236 -2.20 -1.86 -9.63
N VAL A 237 -2.52 -0.58 -9.81
CA VAL A 237 -1.55 0.48 -10.11
C VAL A 237 -1.73 1.65 -9.15
N GLN A 238 -0.60 2.14 -8.61
CA GLN A 238 -0.47 3.41 -7.91
C GLN A 238 0.74 4.16 -8.48
N PRO A 239 0.65 5.46 -8.76
CA PRO A 239 1.79 6.24 -9.25
C PRO A 239 2.85 6.46 -8.17
N ASN A 240 2.46 6.40 -6.89
CA ASN A 240 3.37 6.52 -5.76
C ASN A 240 2.70 5.97 -4.48
N ALA A 241 3.50 5.77 -3.43
CA ALA A 241 3.04 5.22 -2.15
C ALA A 241 2.02 6.09 -1.40
N PHE A 242 1.82 7.34 -1.82
CA PHE A 242 0.89 8.30 -1.20
C PHE A 242 -0.38 8.54 -2.04
N ALA A 243 -0.52 7.82 -3.16
CA ALA A 243 -1.68 7.94 -4.02
C ALA A 243 -2.96 7.64 -3.23
N ALA A 244 -3.93 8.56 -3.31
CA ALA A 244 -5.18 8.43 -2.58
C ALA A 244 -5.97 7.16 -2.96
N ASN A 245 -5.86 6.75 -4.23
CA ASN A 245 -6.62 5.64 -4.79
C ASN A 245 -5.72 4.71 -5.62
N THR A 246 -5.95 3.40 -5.46
CA THR A 246 -5.45 2.36 -6.36
C THR A 246 -6.40 2.23 -7.55
N VAL A 247 -5.84 2.15 -8.75
CA VAL A 247 -6.59 1.86 -9.98
C VAL A 247 -6.34 0.43 -10.39
N TYR A 248 -7.40 -0.26 -10.81
CA TYR A 248 -7.35 -1.66 -11.19
C TYR A 248 -7.65 -1.79 -12.69
N PHE A 249 -6.69 -2.30 -13.46
CA PHE A 249 -6.88 -2.67 -14.86
C PHE A 249 -7.22 -4.16 -14.93
N ALA A 250 -8.37 -4.52 -15.47
CA ALA A 250 -8.85 -5.90 -15.45
C ALA A 250 -9.40 -6.37 -16.80
N GLY A 251 -9.32 -7.68 -17.02
CA GLY A 251 -9.87 -8.37 -18.18
C GLY A 251 -9.57 -9.87 -18.16
N GLU A 252 -10.35 -10.63 -18.92
CA GLU A 252 -10.15 -12.09 -19.10
C GLU A 252 -8.92 -12.36 -19.98
N VAL A 253 -8.10 -13.33 -19.58
CA VAL A 253 -6.87 -13.74 -20.30
C VAL A 253 -6.70 -15.25 -20.41
#